data_AF-A0A3L8P899-F1
#
_entry.id   AF-A0A3L8P899-F1
#
_cell.length_a   1.000
_cell.length_b   1.000
_cell.length_c   1.000
_cell.angle_alpha   90.00
_cell.angle_beta   90.00
_cell.angle_gamma   90.00
#
_symmetry.space_group_name_H-M   'P 1'
#
loop_
_entity.id
_entity.type
_entity.pdbx_description
1 polymer ?
#
loop_
_entity_poly.entity_id
_entity_poly.type
_entity_poly.pdbx_seq_one_letter_code
_entity_poly.pdbx_strand_id
1 'polypeptide(L)'
;MITTTAEALAASLPDSSGLDLPDGLTVDDALRIAEAVASTLAASTRHVYGHGWRQWERWCSTRQTSALPASPAMICAYLTERASQGALVPTLDLAIGAISYAHRSRGPDDPTLSEAVRQVRRGLRRIIGTAPRRQARPLDTNDIRQILGPIDRATAKGARDAAIILLGFASALRVSELVGLTLADVEHKPAGHATTAALAGVSLDRIAMQTRHKRLSTLLERYIRPAQALDHTSSGAIGL
;
A
#
# COMPACT_ATOMS: atom_id res chain seq x y z
N MET A 1 17.07 -14.41 -5.79
CA MET A 1 16.07 -13.67 -6.59
C MET A 1 14.83 -14.54 -6.59
N ILE A 2 13.65 -14.06 -6.19
CA ILE A 2 12.46 -14.93 -6.22
C ILE A 2 12.09 -15.14 -7.67
N THR A 3 12.47 -16.29 -8.21
CA THR A 3 11.84 -16.84 -9.40
C THR A 3 10.36 -16.99 -9.09
N THR A 4 9.57 -16.04 -9.60
CA THR A 4 8.11 -16.02 -9.47
C THR A 4 7.54 -17.21 -10.22
N THR A 5 6.28 -17.58 -9.97
CA THR A 5 5.58 -18.58 -10.80
C THR A 5 5.63 -18.22 -12.27
N ALA A 6 5.74 -16.92 -12.61
CA ALA A 6 5.98 -16.45 -13.97
C ALA A 6 7.37 -16.82 -14.50
N GLU A 7 8.45 -16.69 -13.72
CA GLU A 7 9.78 -17.13 -14.15
C GLU A 7 9.94 -18.66 -14.12
N ALA A 8 9.24 -19.37 -13.23
CA ALA A 8 9.25 -20.83 -13.20
C ALA A 8 8.37 -21.45 -14.31
N LEU A 9 7.27 -20.79 -14.68
CA LEU A 9 6.49 -21.10 -15.87
C LEU A 9 7.24 -20.68 -17.14
N ALA A 10 7.95 -19.55 -17.15
CA ALA A 10 8.84 -19.15 -18.24
C ALA A 10 10.11 -20.03 -18.35
N ALA A 11 10.54 -20.66 -17.25
CA ALA A 11 11.62 -21.65 -17.25
C ALA A 11 11.13 -23.09 -17.50
N SER A 12 9.83 -23.37 -17.31
CA SER A 12 9.20 -24.62 -17.76
C SER A 12 8.67 -24.52 -19.19
N LEU A 13 8.51 -23.31 -19.71
CA LEU A 13 8.43 -23.05 -21.14
C LEU A 13 9.85 -23.22 -21.68
N PRO A 14 10.06 -24.04 -22.72
CA PRO A 14 11.37 -24.27 -23.29
C PRO A 14 12.04 -22.94 -23.65
N ASP A 15 13.36 -22.90 -23.49
CA ASP A 15 14.22 -21.78 -23.86
C ASP A 15 13.79 -21.20 -25.21
N SER A 16 13.85 -19.87 -25.36
CA SER A 16 13.27 -19.09 -26.47
C SER A 16 13.69 -19.51 -27.89
N SER A 17 14.54 -20.52 -28.03
CA SER A 17 14.73 -21.32 -29.23
C SER A 17 13.82 -22.56 -29.25
N GLY A 18 12.53 -22.36 -29.52
CA GLY A 18 11.58 -23.42 -29.86
C GLY A 18 10.49 -23.63 -28.81
N LEU A 19 9.46 -22.78 -28.84
CA LEU A 19 8.22 -22.98 -28.09
C LEU A 19 7.51 -24.24 -28.62
N ASP A 20 7.79 -25.39 -28.01
CA ASP A 20 7.06 -26.65 -28.21
C ASP A 20 5.68 -26.53 -27.55
N LEU A 21 4.85 -25.66 -28.13
CA LEU A 21 3.47 -25.43 -27.70
C LEU A 21 2.63 -26.62 -28.16
N PRO A 22 1.74 -27.16 -27.30
CA PRO A 22 0.79 -28.19 -27.72
C PRO A 22 0.01 -27.76 -28.97
N ASP A 23 -0.30 -28.73 -29.83
CA ASP A 23 -1.02 -28.48 -31.07
C ASP A 23 -2.26 -27.60 -30.86
N GLY A 24 -2.33 -26.49 -31.60
CA GLY A 24 -3.41 -25.52 -31.54
C GLY A 24 -3.20 -24.31 -30.61
N LEU A 25 -2.09 -24.26 -29.84
CA LEU A 25 -1.71 -23.06 -29.08
C LEU A 25 -0.81 -22.14 -29.89
N THR A 26 -1.13 -20.83 -29.85
CA THR A 26 -0.34 -19.81 -30.53
C THR A 26 0.66 -19.14 -29.57
N VAL A 27 1.65 -18.44 -30.15
CA VAL A 27 2.56 -17.57 -29.38
C VAL A 27 1.78 -16.47 -28.62
N ASP A 28 0.69 -15.97 -29.22
CA ASP A 28 -0.18 -14.97 -28.58
C ASP A 28 -0.90 -15.54 -27.34
N ASP A 29 -1.31 -16.81 -27.37
CA ASP A 29 -1.85 -17.49 -26.19
C ASP A 29 -0.79 -17.60 -25.08
N ALA A 30 0.45 -17.95 -25.43
CA ALA A 30 1.55 -18.01 -24.47
C ALA A 30 1.83 -16.63 -23.83
N LEU A 31 1.80 -15.56 -24.62
CA LEU A 31 1.99 -14.18 -24.14
C LEU A 31 0.85 -13.75 -23.19
N ARG A 32 -0.41 -14.02 -23.55
CA ARG A 32 -1.57 -13.74 -22.70
C ARG A 32 -1.54 -14.54 -21.40
N ILE A 33 -1.12 -15.81 -21.45
CA ILE A 33 -0.93 -16.64 -20.25
C ILE A 33 0.16 -16.06 -19.36
N ALA A 34 1.30 -15.68 -19.92
CA ALA A 34 2.40 -15.08 -19.16
C ALA A 34 1.98 -13.75 -18.49
N GLU A 35 1.24 -12.90 -19.20
CA GLU A 35 0.69 -11.64 -18.67
C GLU A 35 -0.32 -11.89 -17.54
N ALA A 36 -1.23 -12.84 -17.71
CA ALA A 36 -2.20 -13.22 -16.68
C ALA A 36 -1.50 -13.78 -15.43
N VAL A 37 -0.49 -14.63 -15.61
CA VAL A 37 0.30 -15.19 -14.50
C VAL A 37 1.11 -14.11 -13.80
N ALA A 38 1.74 -13.19 -14.53
CA ALA A 38 2.45 -12.05 -13.95
C ALA A 38 1.53 -11.12 -13.15
N SER A 39 0.25 -11.06 -13.53
CA SER A 39 -0.79 -10.26 -12.89
C SER A 39 -1.40 -10.93 -11.63
N THR A 40 -1.06 -12.19 -11.35
CA THR A 40 -1.58 -12.95 -10.17
C THR A 40 -1.31 -12.25 -8.83
N LEU A 41 -0.18 -11.54 -8.72
CA LEU A 41 0.18 -10.80 -7.51
C LEU A 41 0.29 -9.32 -7.82
N ALA A 42 -0.35 -8.49 -6.99
CA ALA A 42 -0.09 -7.05 -6.99
C ALA A 42 1.40 -6.75 -6.82
N ALA A 43 1.90 -5.68 -7.44
CA ALA A 43 3.32 -5.30 -7.39
C ALA A 43 3.85 -5.15 -5.95
N SER A 44 3.02 -4.62 -5.05
CA SER A 44 3.30 -4.53 -3.62
C SER A 44 3.49 -5.91 -2.98
N THR A 45 2.60 -6.87 -3.27
CA THR A 45 2.70 -8.25 -2.77
C THR A 45 3.94 -8.96 -3.31
N ARG A 46 4.30 -8.75 -4.58
CA ARG A 46 5.56 -9.28 -5.15
C ARG A 46 6.78 -8.74 -4.42
N HIS A 47 6.81 -7.44 -4.12
CA HIS A 47 7.93 -6.84 -3.38
C HIS A 47 8.04 -7.39 -1.96
N VAL A 48 6.91 -7.49 -1.26
CA VAL A 48 6.83 -7.98 0.12
C VAL A 48 7.23 -9.45 0.21
N TYR A 49 6.69 -10.31 -0.66
CA TYR A 49 7.11 -11.71 -0.74
C TYR A 49 8.59 -11.80 -1.14
N GLY A 50 9.00 -10.96 -2.10
CA GLY A 50 10.38 -10.62 -2.48
C GLY A 50 11.33 -10.57 -1.29
N HIS A 51 10.97 -9.71 -0.35
CA HIS A 51 11.71 -9.49 0.87
C HIS A 51 11.69 -10.69 1.81
N GLY A 52 10.51 -11.28 2.05
CA GLY A 52 10.34 -12.45 2.91
C GLY A 52 11.18 -13.65 2.46
N TRP A 53 11.21 -13.92 1.16
CA TRP A 53 12.02 -15.01 0.59
C TRP A 53 13.52 -14.76 0.72
N ARG A 54 14.01 -13.55 0.48
CA ARG A 54 15.44 -13.24 0.67
C ARG A 54 15.88 -13.44 2.11
N GLN A 55 15.01 -13.19 3.09
CA GLN A 55 15.29 -13.51 4.49
C GLN A 55 15.41 -15.02 4.70
N TRP A 56 14.49 -15.80 4.13
CA TRP A 56 14.53 -17.26 4.16
C TRP A 56 15.78 -17.83 3.47
N GLU A 57 16.09 -17.44 2.23
CA GLU A 57 17.30 -17.86 1.51
C GLU A 57 18.56 -17.59 2.32
N ARG A 58 18.64 -16.40 2.92
CA ARG A 58 19.77 -16.04 3.78
C ARG A 58 19.87 -16.98 4.98
N TRP A 59 18.76 -17.23 5.68
CA TRP A 59 18.73 -18.15 6.82
C TRP A 59 19.09 -19.59 6.44
N CYS A 60 18.69 -20.07 5.26
CA CYS A 60 19.10 -21.37 4.74
C CYS A 60 20.60 -21.41 4.45
N SER A 61 21.13 -20.36 3.81
CA SER A 61 22.54 -20.26 3.44
C SER A 61 23.46 -20.24 4.66
N THR A 62 23.09 -19.55 5.74
CA THR A 62 23.87 -19.54 7.00
C THR A 62 23.89 -20.90 7.69
N ARG A 63 22.95 -21.80 7.36
CA ARG A 63 22.89 -23.19 7.86
C ARG A 63 23.35 -24.23 6.86
N GLN A 64 23.84 -23.80 5.68
CA GLN A 64 24.26 -24.68 4.59
C GLN A 64 23.15 -25.67 4.17
N THR A 65 21.91 -25.20 4.16
CA THR A 65 20.72 -25.97 3.74
C THR A 65 20.14 -25.41 2.45
N SER A 66 19.42 -26.24 1.68
CA SER A 66 18.74 -25.77 0.48
C SER A 66 17.44 -25.04 0.82
N ALA A 67 17.23 -23.86 0.24
CA ALA A 67 15.98 -23.12 0.37
C ALA A 67 14.81 -23.80 -0.34
N LEU A 68 15.09 -24.65 -1.35
CA LEU A 68 14.13 -25.44 -2.12
C LEU A 68 14.72 -26.81 -2.53
N PRO A 69 13.97 -27.91 -2.37
CA PRO A 69 12.76 -28.02 -1.56
C PRO A 69 13.10 -27.89 -0.07
N ALA A 70 12.39 -27.03 0.66
CA ALA A 70 12.49 -26.95 2.11
C ALA A 70 11.82 -28.17 2.79
N SER A 71 12.40 -28.64 3.89
CA SER A 71 11.70 -29.58 4.77
C SER A 71 10.77 -28.84 5.76
N PRO A 72 9.65 -29.44 6.18
CA PRO A 72 8.82 -28.91 7.27
C PRO A 72 9.60 -28.52 8.53
N ALA A 73 10.59 -29.34 8.91
CA ALA A 73 11.42 -29.10 10.08
C ALA A 73 12.23 -27.80 9.98
N MET A 74 12.76 -27.48 8.79
CA MET A 74 13.48 -26.23 8.56
C MET A 74 12.56 -25.01 8.69
N ILE A 75 11.33 -25.11 8.18
CA ILE A 75 10.35 -24.02 8.29
C ILE A 75 9.99 -23.81 9.77
N CYS A 76 9.74 -24.88 10.52
CA CYS A 76 9.49 -24.80 11.96
C CYS A 76 10.66 -24.11 12.70
N ALA A 77 11.90 -24.53 12.45
CA ALA A 77 13.10 -23.96 13.06
C ALA A 77 13.28 -22.48 12.72
N TYR A 78 13.02 -22.10 11.47
CA TYR A 78 13.07 -20.71 11.05
C TYR A 78 12.02 -19.85 11.76
N LEU A 79 10.77 -20.32 11.83
CA LEU A 79 9.70 -19.56 12.48
C LEU A 79 9.94 -19.37 13.97
N THR A 80 10.43 -20.40 14.66
CA THR A 80 10.73 -20.31 16.10
C THR A 80 11.93 -19.40 16.39
N GLU A 81 12.98 -19.43 15.56
CA GLU A 81 14.10 -18.51 15.69
C GLU A 81 13.73 -17.07 15.38
N ARG A 82 12.93 -16.82 14.33
CA ARG A 82 12.44 -15.46 14.04
C ARG A 82 11.59 -14.93 15.18
N ALA A 83 10.75 -15.78 15.78
CA ALA A 83 9.97 -15.44 16.96
C ALA A 83 10.86 -15.11 18.17
N SER A 84 11.93 -15.88 18.44
CA SER A 84 12.84 -15.60 19.55
C SER A 84 13.63 -14.30 19.36
N GLN A 85 13.85 -13.88 18.11
CA GLN A 85 14.39 -12.57 17.74
C GLN A 85 13.36 -11.43 17.80
N GLY A 86 12.15 -11.69 18.29
CA GLY A 86 11.11 -10.68 18.48
C GLY A 86 10.20 -10.41 17.27
N ALA A 87 10.23 -11.28 16.24
CA ALA A 87 9.29 -11.14 15.12
C ALA A 87 7.84 -11.37 15.57
N LEU A 88 6.94 -10.49 15.15
CA LEU A 88 5.52 -10.58 15.45
C LEU A 88 4.81 -11.55 14.49
N VAL A 89 3.61 -12.01 14.89
CA VAL A 89 2.78 -12.92 14.08
C VAL A 89 2.61 -12.46 12.62
N PRO A 90 2.32 -11.17 12.31
CA PRO A 90 2.21 -10.73 10.91
C PRO A 90 3.49 -10.93 10.10
N THR A 91 4.65 -10.70 10.72
CA THR A 91 5.96 -10.91 10.09
C THR A 91 6.20 -12.38 9.80
N LEU A 92 5.82 -13.26 10.72
CA LEU A 92 5.92 -14.71 10.53
C LEU A 92 4.97 -15.20 9.43
N ASP A 93 3.72 -14.70 9.42
CA ASP A 93 2.73 -15.06 8.39
C ASP A 93 3.15 -14.59 7.00
N LEU A 94 3.77 -13.42 6.89
CA LEU A 94 4.38 -12.92 5.65
C LEU A 94 5.50 -13.86 5.18
N ALA A 95 6.39 -14.26 6.08
CA ALA A 95 7.48 -15.17 5.74
C ALA A 95 6.96 -16.52 5.25
N ILE A 96 5.91 -17.06 5.87
CA ILE A 96 5.23 -18.28 5.44
C ILE A 96 4.61 -18.09 4.06
N GLY A 97 3.90 -16.99 3.83
CA GLY A 97 3.33 -16.67 2.52
C GLY A 97 4.39 -16.63 1.42
N ALA A 98 5.55 -16.03 1.69
CA ALA A 98 6.67 -15.99 0.76
C ALA A 98 7.25 -17.37 0.44
N ILE A 99 7.49 -18.20 1.47
CA ILE A 99 8.02 -19.58 1.31
C ILE A 99 7.01 -20.45 0.54
N SER A 100 5.75 -20.38 0.95
CA SER A 100 4.62 -21.08 0.36
C SER A 100 4.45 -20.74 -1.12
N TYR A 101 4.52 -19.44 -1.48
CA TYR A 101 4.49 -18.98 -2.86
C TYR A 101 5.71 -19.46 -3.68
N ALA A 102 6.91 -19.39 -3.12
CA ALA A 102 8.13 -19.85 -3.79
C ALA A 102 8.16 -21.36 -4.06
N HIS A 103 7.51 -22.15 -3.20
CA HIS A 103 7.30 -23.58 -3.39
C HIS A 103 6.26 -23.87 -4.47
N ARG A 104 5.05 -23.31 -4.32
CA ARG A 104 3.96 -23.48 -5.30
C ARG A 104 4.31 -23.00 -6.70
N SER A 105 5.24 -22.05 -6.80
CA SER A 105 5.73 -21.59 -8.11
C SER A 105 6.61 -22.59 -8.84
N ARG A 106 7.25 -23.52 -8.12
CA ARG A 106 8.21 -24.51 -8.67
C ARG A 106 7.67 -25.94 -8.68
N GLY A 107 6.49 -26.18 -8.11
CA GLY A 107 5.85 -27.50 -8.08
C GLY A 107 4.60 -27.52 -7.19
N PRO A 108 3.87 -28.65 -7.16
CA PRO A 108 2.62 -28.76 -6.39
C PRO A 108 2.85 -28.85 -4.87
N ASP A 109 4.04 -29.27 -4.43
CA ASP A 109 4.33 -29.53 -3.02
C ASP A 109 4.64 -28.26 -2.23
N ASP A 110 3.79 -27.94 -1.25
CA ASP A 110 3.96 -26.84 -0.31
C ASP A 110 4.23 -27.37 1.12
N PRO A 111 5.50 -27.40 1.57
CA PRO A 111 5.86 -27.91 2.90
C PRO A 111 5.32 -27.05 4.05
N THR A 112 4.87 -25.81 3.77
CA THR A 112 4.23 -24.96 4.79
C THR A 112 2.85 -25.47 5.21
N LEU A 113 2.24 -26.34 4.41
CA LEU A 113 0.94 -26.96 4.70
C LEU A 113 1.04 -28.18 5.62
N SER A 114 2.24 -28.63 5.98
CA SER A 114 2.45 -29.75 6.89
C SER A 114 1.87 -29.48 8.30
N GLU A 115 1.42 -30.54 8.97
CA GLU A 115 0.81 -30.42 10.30
C GLU A 115 1.80 -29.87 11.34
N ALA A 116 3.08 -30.24 11.26
CA ALA A 116 4.14 -29.70 12.11
C ALA A 116 4.23 -28.17 12.02
N VAL A 117 4.22 -27.61 10.81
CA VAL A 117 4.26 -26.15 10.61
C VAL A 117 3.00 -25.50 11.16
N ARG A 118 1.81 -26.09 10.95
CA ARG A 118 0.55 -25.57 11.51
C ARG A 118 0.57 -25.52 13.04
N GLN A 119 1.05 -26.57 13.70
CA GLN A 119 1.15 -26.63 15.15
C GLN A 119 2.10 -25.56 15.70
N VAL A 120 3.28 -25.40 15.09
CA VAL A 120 4.23 -24.34 15.45
C VAL A 120 3.61 -22.96 15.32
N ARG A 121 2.93 -22.67 14.19
CA ARG A 121 2.24 -21.39 14.00
C ARG A 121 1.18 -21.14 15.08
N ARG A 122 0.38 -22.16 15.43
CA ARG A 122 -0.63 -22.05 16.48
C ARG A 122 0.01 -21.77 17.85
N GLY A 123 1.13 -22.44 18.16
CA GLY A 123 1.91 -22.18 19.36
C GLY A 123 2.47 -20.76 19.41
N LEU A 124 3.14 -20.32 18.35
CA LEU A 124 3.72 -18.97 18.25
C LEU A 124 2.66 -17.87 18.38
N ARG A 125 1.46 -18.05 17.81
CA ARG A 125 0.35 -17.11 17.98
C ARG A 125 -0.09 -16.96 19.44
N ARG A 126 -0.06 -18.04 20.23
CA ARG A 126 -0.38 -18.00 21.67
C ARG A 126 0.72 -17.37 22.50
N ILE A 127 1.98 -17.67 22.17
CA ILE A 127 3.16 -17.15 22.90
C ILE A 127 3.36 -15.65 22.66
N ILE A 128 3.28 -15.22 21.38
CA ILE A 128 3.57 -13.84 20.98
C ILE A 128 2.36 -12.92 21.20
N GLY A 129 1.15 -13.47 21.06
CA GLY A 129 -0.09 -12.71 20.96
C GLY A 129 -0.31 -12.14 19.56
N THR A 130 -1.58 -11.95 19.19
CA THR A 130 -2.00 -11.41 17.88
C THR A 130 -2.53 -9.97 17.95
N ALA A 131 -2.76 -9.45 19.16
CA ALA A 131 -3.20 -8.08 19.35
C ALA A 131 -2.11 -7.10 18.85
N PRO A 132 -2.48 -6.06 18.08
CA PRO A 132 -1.53 -5.01 17.70
C PRO A 132 -0.89 -4.41 18.95
N ARG A 133 0.44 -4.55 19.10
CA ARG A 133 1.16 -4.11 20.32
C ARG A 133 1.05 -2.60 20.55
N ARG A 134 0.87 -1.81 19.48
CA ARG A 134 0.62 -0.37 19.57
C ARG A 134 -0.08 0.11 18.30
N GLN A 135 -1.31 0.58 18.42
CA GLN A 135 -1.87 1.43 17.38
C GLN A 135 -1.25 2.82 17.54
N ALA A 136 -0.83 3.43 16.42
CA ALA A 136 -0.41 4.82 16.45
C ALA A 136 -1.62 5.67 16.88
N ARG A 137 -1.41 6.62 17.81
CA ARG A 137 -2.45 7.60 18.09
C ARG A 137 -2.72 8.38 16.80
N PRO A 138 -3.98 8.70 16.47
CA PRO A 138 -4.27 9.57 15.35
C PRO A 138 -3.61 10.93 15.57
N LEU A 139 -3.10 11.53 14.49
CA LEU A 139 -2.68 12.93 14.52
C LEU A 139 -3.94 13.79 14.56
N ASP A 140 -3.93 14.82 15.40
CA ASP A 140 -4.98 15.84 15.42
C ASP A 140 -4.55 17.10 14.65
N THR A 141 -5.45 18.09 14.58
CA THR A 141 -5.13 19.34 13.86
C THR A 141 -3.98 20.12 14.48
N ASN A 142 -3.76 20.01 15.80
CA ASN A 142 -2.65 20.68 16.48
C ASN A 142 -1.32 20.01 16.13
N ASP A 143 -1.26 18.68 16.11
CA ASP A 143 -0.09 17.94 15.64
C ASP A 143 0.28 18.34 14.21
N ILE A 144 -0.71 18.45 13.31
CA ILE A 144 -0.49 18.87 11.92
C ILE A 144 0.08 20.30 11.87
N ARG A 145 -0.46 21.24 12.65
CA ARG A 145 0.08 22.61 12.72
C ARG A 145 1.53 22.61 13.19
N GLN A 146 1.87 21.80 14.20
CA GLN A 146 3.25 21.67 14.69
C GLN A 146 4.20 21.09 13.65
N ILE A 147 3.77 20.04 12.94
CA ILE A 147 4.56 19.41 11.86
C ILE A 147 4.82 20.40 10.71
N LEU A 148 3.81 21.19 10.35
CA LEU A 148 3.88 22.13 9.22
C LEU A 148 4.56 23.46 9.56
N GLY A 149 4.69 23.80 10.84
CA GLY A 149 5.29 25.06 11.32
C GLY A 149 6.71 25.32 10.82
N PRO A 150 7.65 24.36 10.93
CA PRO A 150 9.05 24.56 10.49
C PRO A 150 9.26 24.39 8.98
N ILE A 151 8.23 24.04 8.20
CA ILE A 151 8.37 23.80 6.76
C ILE A 151 8.30 25.13 6.00
N ASP A 152 9.40 25.54 5.37
CA ASP A 152 9.44 26.72 4.50
C ASP A 152 8.72 26.47 3.17
N ARG A 153 7.49 26.97 3.08
CA ARG A 153 6.60 26.82 1.91
C ARG A 153 6.95 27.77 0.76
N ALA A 154 7.91 28.68 0.92
CA ALA A 154 8.43 29.47 -0.20
C ALA A 154 9.33 28.63 -1.11
N THR A 155 9.90 27.53 -0.60
CA THR A 155 10.66 26.59 -1.42
C THR A 155 9.74 25.56 -2.09
N ALA A 156 10.09 25.13 -3.30
CA ALA A 156 9.35 24.07 -3.99
C ALA A 156 9.28 22.78 -3.16
N LYS A 157 10.36 22.42 -2.45
CA LYS A 157 10.41 21.25 -1.57
C LYS A 157 9.44 21.40 -0.40
N GLY A 158 9.48 22.53 0.31
CA GLY A 158 8.61 22.73 1.47
C GLY A 158 7.13 22.87 1.08
N ALA A 159 6.82 23.51 -0.04
CA ALA A 159 5.46 23.55 -0.57
C ALA A 159 4.93 22.14 -0.89
N ARG A 160 5.76 21.31 -1.55
CA ARG A 160 5.43 19.90 -1.83
C ARG A 160 5.22 19.09 -0.56
N ASP A 161 6.15 19.15 0.38
CA ASP A 161 6.10 18.34 1.60
C ASP A 161 4.86 18.73 2.45
N ALA A 162 4.56 20.04 2.55
CA ALA A 162 3.36 20.52 3.20
C ALA A 162 2.07 20.05 2.48
N ALA A 163 2.04 20.10 1.15
CA ALA A 163 0.90 19.64 0.36
C ALA A 163 0.64 18.14 0.54
N ILE A 164 1.68 17.31 0.53
CA ILE A 164 1.58 15.85 0.76
C ILE A 164 1.01 15.56 2.15
N ILE A 165 1.51 16.24 3.19
CA ILE A 165 1.04 16.06 4.57
C ILE A 165 -0.42 16.48 4.71
N LEU A 166 -0.79 17.66 4.21
CA LEU A 166 -2.15 18.17 4.28
C LEU A 166 -3.13 17.31 3.49
N LEU A 167 -2.75 16.87 2.29
CA LEU A 167 -3.58 16.01 1.46
C LEU A 167 -3.78 14.65 2.12
N GLY A 168 -2.72 14.04 2.64
CA GLY A 168 -2.82 12.78 3.38
C GLY A 168 -3.70 12.90 4.63
N PHE A 169 -3.57 13.99 5.38
CA PHE A 169 -4.41 14.24 6.56
C PHE A 169 -5.89 14.46 6.20
N ALA A 170 -6.18 15.30 5.20
CA ALA A 170 -7.55 15.66 4.84
C ALA A 170 -8.31 14.53 4.13
N SER A 171 -7.60 13.67 3.39
CA SER A 171 -8.20 12.59 2.61
C SER A 171 -8.21 11.23 3.31
N ALA A 172 -7.40 11.07 4.37
CA ALA A 172 -7.14 9.79 5.04
C ALA A 172 -6.65 8.68 4.09
N LEU A 173 -6.06 9.06 2.94
CA LEU A 173 -5.50 8.12 1.98
C LEU A 173 -4.27 7.41 2.56
N ARG A 174 -4.13 6.13 2.20
CA ARG A 174 -2.92 5.37 2.48
C ARG A 174 -1.77 5.91 1.63
N VAL A 175 -0.53 5.73 2.10
CA VAL A 175 0.67 6.20 1.40
C VAL A 175 0.71 5.76 -0.07
N SER A 176 0.33 4.51 -0.37
CA SER A 176 0.29 4.01 -1.74
C SER A 176 -0.74 4.71 -2.63
N GLU A 177 -1.87 5.13 -2.06
CA GLU A 177 -2.92 5.87 -2.77
C GLU A 177 -2.44 7.31 -3.02
N LEU A 178 -1.83 7.94 -2.01
CA LEU A 178 -1.27 9.28 -2.13
C LEU A 178 -0.16 9.37 -3.19
N VAL A 179 0.71 8.35 -3.28
CA VAL A 179 1.76 8.25 -4.31
C VAL A 179 1.19 7.99 -5.70
N GLY A 180 0.02 7.34 -5.78
CA GLY A 180 -0.65 7.04 -7.04
C GLY A 180 -1.44 8.20 -7.63
N LEU A 181 -1.66 9.29 -6.87
CA LEU A 181 -2.44 10.43 -7.34
C LEU A 181 -1.74 11.16 -8.49
N THR A 182 -2.53 11.52 -9.49
CA THR A 182 -2.16 12.34 -10.62
C THR A 182 -2.94 13.65 -10.61
N LEU A 183 -2.53 14.62 -11.43
CA LEU A 183 -3.28 15.88 -11.58
C LEU A 183 -4.68 15.66 -12.17
N ALA A 184 -4.92 14.55 -12.89
CA ALA A 184 -6.23 14.22 -13.43
C ALA A 184 -7.24 13.81 -12.34
N ASP A 185 -6.74 13.37 -11.18
CA ASP A 185 -7.58 12.99 -10.03
C ASP A 185 -8.05 14.22 -9.22
N VAL A 186 -7.54 15.41 -9.54
CA VAL A 186 -7.88 16.66 -8.86
C VAL A 186 -8.95 17.40 -9.63
N GLU A 187 -10.18 17.39 -9.10
CA GLU A 187 -11.27 18.21 -9.63
C GLU A 187 -11.44 19.49 -8.81
N HIS A 188 -11.30 20.64 -9.47
CA HIS A 188 -11.65 21.92 -8.88
C HIS A 188 -13.16 22.09 -8.81
N LYS A 189 -13.72 21.95 -7.60
CA LYS A 189 -15.13 22.30 -7.38
C LYS A 189 -15.30 23.81 -7.33
N PRO A 190 -16.22 24.40 -8.12
CA PRO A 190 -16.42 25.85 -8.17
C PRO A 190 -16.75 26.47 -6.81
N ALA A 191 -17.35 25.70 -5.89
CA ALA A 191 -17.76 26.17 -4.58
C ALA A 191 -16.55 26.51 -3.67
N GLY A 192 -15.48 25.70 -3.73
CA GLY A 192 -14.28 25.94 -2.94
C GLY A 192 -13.58 27.23 -3.37
N HIS A 193 -13.36 27.38 -4.67
CA HIS A 193 -12.77 28.60 -5.25
C HIS A 193 -13.63 29.84 -4.98
N ALA A 194 -14.95 29.75 -5.23
CA ALA A 194 -15.86 30.88 -5.01
C ALA A 194 -15.85 31.37 -3.57
N THR A 195 -15.86 30.43 -2.61
CA THR A 195 -15.84 30.75 -1.18
C THR A 195 -14.53 31.42 -0.78
N THR A 196 -13.38 30.85 -1.16
CA THR A 196 -12.07 31.43 -0.81
C THR A 196 -11.86 32.81 -1.46
N ALA A 197 -12.24 32.98 -2.72
CA ALA A 197 -12.14 34.27 -3.42
C ALA A 197 -13.06 35.33 -2.81
N ALA A 198 -14.29 34.95 -2.41
CA ALA A 198 -15.21 35.85 -1.73
C ALA A 198 -14.68 36.28 -0.36
N LEU A 199 -14.12 35.34 0.43
CA LEU A 199 -13.50 35.64 1.72
C LEU A 199 -12.24 36.52 1.59
N ALA A 200 -11.52 36.41 0.47
CA ALA A 200 -10.40 37.29 0.14
C ALA A 200 -10.83 38.67 -0.40
N GLY A 201 -12.14 38.97 -0.44
CA GLY A 201 -12.68 40.26 -0.88
C GLY A 201 -12.72 40.45 -2.40
N VAL A 202 -12.57 39.39 -3.20
CA VAL A 202 -12.69 39.49 -4.66
C VAL A 202 -14.15 39.79 -5.04
N SER A 203 -14.35 40.74 -5.96
CA SER A 203 -15.69 41.13 -6.45
C SER A 203 -16.44 39.93 -7.04
N LEU A 204 -17.73 39.79 -6.69
CA LEU A 204 -18.58 38.67 -7.11
C LEU A 204 -18.63 38.49 -8.63
N ASP A 205 -18.59 39.56 -9.43
CA ASP A 205 -18.60 39.46 -10.90
C ASP A 205 -17.36 38.77 -11.46
N ARG A 206 -16.18 39.02 -10.87
CA ARG A 206 -14.93 38.32 -11.24
C ARG A 206 -14.98 36.84 -10.86
N ILE A 207 -15.52 36.55 -9.67
CA ILE A 207 -15.68 35.17 -9.21
C ILE A 207 -16.67 34.43 -10.13
N ALA A 208 -17.79 35.06 -10.48
CA ALA A 208 -18.81 34.50 -11.36
C ALA A 208 -18.24 34.18 -12.75
N MET A 209 -17.41 35.06 -13.31
CA MET A 209 -16.71 34.84 -14.59
C MET A 209 -15.77 33.64 -14.51
N GLN A 210 -14.92 33.56 -13.48
CA GLN A 210 -13.95 32.47 -13.30
C GLN A 210 -14.63 31.12 -13.05
N THR A 211 -15.74 31.11 -12.31
CA THR A 211 -16.51 29.90 -11.97
C THR A 211 -17.62 29.58 -12.96
N ARG A 212 -17.75 30.39 -14.03
CA ARG A 212 -18.74 30.26 -15.10
C ARG A 212 -20.21 30.31 -14.62
N HIS A 213 -20.50 31.05 -13.56
CA HIS A 213 -21.87 31.28 -13.08
C HIS A 213 -22.51 32.47 -13.79
N LYS A 214 -23.62 32.22 -14.50
CA LYS A 214 -24.38 33.29 -15.20
C LYS A 214 -25.25 34.15 -14.28
N ARG A 215 -25.58 33.64 -13.08
CA ARG A 215 -26.43 34.32 -12.09
C ARG A 215 -25.69 34.47 -10.78
N LEU A 216 -25.56 35.72 -10.32
CA LEU A 216 -24.86 36.03 -9.08
C LEU A 216 -25.55 35.44 -7.84
N SER A 217 -26.88 35.36 -7.86
CA SER A 217 -27.66 34.71 -6.79
C SER A 217 -27.30 33.23 -6.64
N THR A 218 -27.12 32.50 -7.74
CA THR A 218 -26.68 31.10 -7.71
C THR A 218 -25.29 30.95 -7.10
N LEU A 219 -24.37 31.86 -7.44
CA LEU A 219 -23.03 31.89 -6.86
C LEU A 219 -23.08 32.11 -5.34
N LEU A 220 -23.85 33.10 -4.89
CA LEU A 220 -24.00 33.45 -3.47
C LEU A 220 -24.70 32.35 -2.66
N GLU A 221 -25.84 31.88 -3.12
CA GLU A 221 -26.72 30.98 -2.34
C GLU A 221 -26.22 29.53 -2.32
N ARG A 222 -25.51 29.09 -3.36
CA ARG A 222 -25.14 27.67 -3.51
C ARG A 222 -23.64 27.40 -3.42
N TYR A 223 -22.80 28.32 -3.87
CA TYR A 223 -21.37 28.07 -4.11
C TYR A 223 -20.45 28.83 -3.14
N ILE A 224 -20.79 30.04 -2.71
CA ILE A 224 -20.09 30.74 -1.63
C ILE A 224 -20.64 30.22 -0.30
N ARG A 225 -19.95 29.24 0.28
CA ARG A 225 -20.31 28.63 1.56
C ARG A 225 -19.17 28.81 2.54
N PRO A 226 -19.03 30.00 3.16
CA PRO A 226 -18.07 30.16 4.25
C PRO A 226 -18.39 29.11 5.32
N ALA A 227 -17.36 28.42 5.80
CA ALA A 227 -17.51 27.38 6.81
C ALA A 227 -17.81 28.00 8.18
N GLN A 228 -19.04 28.50 8.36
CA GLN A 228 -19.53 29.05 9.63
C GLN A 228 -20.16 27.98 10.52
N ALA A 229 -20.20 26.73 10.04
CA ALA A 229 -20.83 25.62 10.75
C ALA A 229 -20.21 25.35 12.13
N LEU A 230 -19.01 25.86 12.41
CA LEU A 230 -18.33 25.74 13.71
C LEU A 230 -18.49 26.99 14.59
N ASP A 231 -18.79 28.16 14.00
CA ASP A 231 -18.88 29.47 14.69
C ASP A 231 -20.03 29.54 15.70
N HIS A 232 -21.00 28.64 15.61
CA HIS A 232 -22.18 28.57 16.48
C HIS A 232 -22.31 27.24 17.22
N THR A 233 -21.25 26.42 17.20
CA THR A 233 -21.25 25.14 17.92
C THR A 233 -20.85 25.34 19.37
N SER A 234 -21.35 24.48 20.25
CA SER A 234 -20.88 24.42 21.64
C SER A 234 -19.38 24.13 21.72
N SER A 235 -18.81 23.42 20.73
CA SER A 235 -17.36 23.19 20.59
C SER A 235 -16.57 24.48 20.33
N GLY A 236 -17.06 25.36 19.45
CA GLY A 236 -16.44 26.67 19.21
C GLY A 236 -16.45 27.58 20.45
N ALA A 237 -17.50 27.51 21.27
CA ALA A 237 -17.61 28.27 22.51
C ALA A 237 -16.59 27.87 23.60
N ILE A 238 -15.99 26.68 23.48
CA ILE A 238 -14.96 26.17 24.41
C ILE A 238 -13.57 26.07 23.77
N GLY A 239 -13.38 26.64 22.57
CA GLY A 239 -12.07 26.76 21.92
C GLY A 239 -11.51 25.46 21.31
N LEU A 240 -12.39 24.52 20.93
CA LEU A 240 -12.06 23.30 20.18
C LEU A 240 -12.37 23.48 18.69
#